data_AF-E2B2Y4-F1
#
_entry.id   AF-E2B2Y4-F1
#
_cell.length_a   1.000
_cell.length_b   1.000
_cell.length_c   1.000
_cell.angle_alpha   90.00
_cell.angle_beta   90.00
_cell.angle_gamma   90.00
#
_symmetry.space_group_name_H-M   'P 1'
#
loop_
_entity.id
_entity.type
_entity.pdbx_description
1 polymer ?
#
loop_
_entity_poly.entity_id
_entity_poly.type
_entity_poly.pdbx_seq_one_letter_code
_entity_poly.pdbx_strand_id
1 'polypeptide(L)'
;MESTWDSYYGVTKKFLLLTGQWPHQDRNDKVLRLSVITMAILVMLVPQIKALTDRVFIDWEGLRKNPEEYKIMKTYVANARWIVFMYSTVCLVSVTVFVMVSLVPYILDRVLPLNESRPIVLPYEAYYFVDERKYFFYIFSQGFVAAEIVVIGLVAYDTMFMTFVEHLCGIFSVTGFRFERLVREDTDVMEIVRNDLGVVYNKRIAYCVEMHCAAIEFAGHLEETFSLNFGIELLLVTIVMSITLFQVTSQSNIVEAMRYLIYVIAQLVHLFVFCWEGQRLIDHSLQIRDKM
;
A
#
# COMPACT_ATOMS: atom_id res chain seq x y z
N MET A 1 41.60 11.84 7.16
CA MET A 1 40.14 12.03 7.10
C MET A 1 39.44 10.86 6.41
N GLU A 2 40.02 10.20 5.41
CA GLU A 2 39.40 9.02 4.76
C GLU A 2 39.23 7.80 5.68
N SER A 3 40.15 7.55 6.63
CA SER A 3 40.08 6.32 7.44
C SER A 3 38.96 6.28 8.49
N THR A 4 38.41 7.44 8.90
CA THR A 4 37.30 7.50 9.86
C THR A 4 35.95 7.31 9.20
N TRP A 5 35.79 7.72 7.93
CA TRP A 5 34.55 7.55 7.16
C TRP A 5 34.27 6.09 6.82
N ASP A 6 35.31 5.32 6.49
CA ASP A 6 35.15 3.89 6.17
C ASP A 6 34.74 3.04 7.37
N SER A 7 35.07 3.47 8.61
CA SER A 7 34.73 2.72 9.82
C SER A 7 33.25 2.83 10.21
N TYR A 8 32.60 3.99 9.99
CA TYR A 8 31.20 4.21 10.41
C TYR A 8 30.20 3.98 9.28
N TYR A 9 30.56 4.28 8.04
CA TYR A 9 29.65 4.18 6.90
C TYR A 9 29.85 2.92 6.06
N GLY A 10 30.65 1.94 6.49
CA GLY A 10 31.01 0.77 5.68
C GLY A 10 29.80 0.00 5.13
N VAL A 11 28.75 -0.19 5.93
CA VAL A 11 27.51 -0.87 5.49
C VAL A 11 26.73 0.01 4.50
N THR A 12 26.48 1.26 4.86
CA THR A 12 25.78 2.25 4.03
C THR A 12 26.48 2.45 2.69
N LYS A 13 27.81 2.56 2.70
CA LYS A 13 28.66 2.69 1.52
C LYS A 13 28.55 1.46 0.62
N LYS A 14 28.63 0.24 1.17
CA LYS A 14 28.43 -0.99 0.39
C LYS A 14 27.05 -1.03 -0.25
N PHE A 15 25.99 -0.70 0.49
CA PHE A 15 24.63 -0.66 -0.03
C PHE A 15 24.47 0.38 -1.15
N LEU A 16 24.92 1.62 -0.92
CA LEU A 16 24.86 2.70 -1.91
C LEU A 16 25.72 2.43 -3.15
N LEU A 17 26.87 1.77 -3.00
CA LEU A 17 27.69 1.34 -4.15
C LEU A 17 26.99 0.26 -4.97
N LEU A 18 26.29 -0.66 -4.31
CA LEU A 18 25.52 -1.72 -4.95
C LEU A 18 24.34 -1.16 -5.73
N THR A 19 23.62 -0.18 -5.16
CA THR A 19 22.47 0.48 -5.80
C THR A 19 22.84 1.56 -6.82
N GLY A 20 24.13 1.91 -6.94
CA GLY A 20 24.57 3.00 -7.81
C GLY A 20 24.28 4.40 -7.26
N GLN A 21 23.96 4.52 -5.97
CA GLN A 21 23.62 5.78 -5.30
C GLN A 21 24.81 6.40 -4.54
N TRP A 22 25.98 5.78 -4.54
CA TRP A 22 27.15 6.35 -3.84
C TRP A 22 27.62 7.65 -4.51
N PRO A 23 27.79 8.76 -3.77
CA PRO A 23 28.14 10.06 -4.36
C PRO A 23 29.44 10.06 -5.17
N HIS A 24 30.46 9.32 -4.74
CA HIS A 24 31.78 9.30 -5.37
C HIS A 24 32.00 8.16 -6.38
N GLN A 25 30.95 7.42 -6.73
CA GLN A 25 31.04 6.35 -7.73
C GLN A 25 31.13 6.91 -9.16
N ASP A 26 31.79 6.19 -10.07
CA ASP A 26 31.89 6.59 -11.48
C ASP A 26 30.50 6.76 -12.10
N ARG A 27 30.34 7.79 -12.93
CA ARG A 27 29.04 8.15 -13.52
C ARG A 27 28.45 7.01 -14.36
N ASN A 28 29.28 6.31 -15.15
CA ASN A 28 28.80 5.22 -16.00
C ASN A 28 28.38 4.03 -15.14
N ASP A 29 29.13 3.72 -14.08
CA ASP A 29 28.79 2.67 -13.12
C ASP A 29 27.48 2.94 -12.39
N LYS A 30 27.24 4.19 -11.96
CA LYS A 30 25.96 4.57 -11.32
C LYS A 30 24.79 4.34 -12.26
N VAL A 31 24.88 4.87 -13.47
CA VAL A 31 23.81 4.75 -14.48
C VAL A 31 23.57 3.28 -14.81
N LEU A 32 24.62 2.50 -14.99
CA LEU A 32 24.52 1.06 -15.27
C LEU A 32 23.79 0.32 -14.15
N ARG A 33 24.22 0.49 -12.89
CA ARG A 33 23.62 -0.23 -11.75
C ARG A 33 22.17 0.16 -11.52
N LEU A 34 21.87 1.46 -11.56
CA LEU A 34 20.50 1.95 -11.42
C LEU A 34 19.62 1.42 -12.56
N SER A 35 20.12 1.40 -13.79
CA SER A 35 19.40 0.89 -14.96
C SER A 35 19.12 -0.61 -14.85
N VAL A 36 20.10 -1.39 -14.38
CA VAL A 36 19.94 -2.83 -14.18
C VAL A 36 18.92 -3.14 -13.08
N ILE A 37 18.99 -2.45 -11.94
CA ILE A 37 18.05 -2.64 -10.83
C ILE A 37 16.64 -2.26 -11.24
N THR A 38 16.47 -1.08 -11.85
CA THR A 38 15.16 -0.61 -12.31
C THR A 38 14.58 -1.53 -13.39
N MET A 39 15.39 -1.99 -14.35
CA MET A 39 14.97 -2.96 -15.34
C MET A 39 14.56 -4.29 -14.70
N ALA A 40 15.32 -4.80 -13.74
CA ALA A 40 14.98 -6.05 -13.05
C ALA A 40 13.65 -5.94 -12.30
N ILE A 41 13.43 -4.83 -11.57
CA ILE A 41 12.17 -4.56 -10.87
C ILE A 41 11.00 -4.51 -11.86
N LEU A 42 11.15 -3.79 -12.97
CA LEU A 42 10.11 -3.68 -13.99
C LEU A 42 9.80 -5.04 -14.64
N VAL A 43 10.82 -5.83 -14.98
CA VAL A 43 10.66 -7.15 -15.59
C VAL A 43 9.94 -8.12 -14.65
N MET A 44 10.15 -8.03 -13.34
CA MET A 44 9.46 -8.87 -12.36
C MET A 44 8.03 -8.39 -12.08
N LEU A 45 7.83 -7.09 -11.88
CA LEU A 45 6.57 -6.53 -11.41
C LEU A 45 5.51 -6.41 -12.53
N VAL A 46 5.90 -5.97 -13.73
CA VAL A 46 4.95 -5.66 -14.81
C VAL A 46 4.14 -6.89 -15.24
N PRO A 47 4.72 -8.09 -15.45
CA PRO A 47 3.95 -9.27 -15.83
C PRO A 47 2.94 -9.70 -14.75
N GLN A 48 3.33 -9.61 -13.48
CA GLN A 48 2.48 -9.98 -12.35
C GLN A 48 1.26 -9.05 -12.24
N ILE A 49 1.49 -7.74 -12.25
CA ILE A 49 0.41 -6.74 -12.21
C ILE A 49 -0.48 -6.84 -13.45
N LYS A 50 0.10 -7.11 -14.62
CA LYS A 50 -0.66 -7.36 -15.85
C LYS A 50 -1.58 -8.57 -15.69
N ALA A 51 -1.07 -9.68 -15.18
CA ALA A 51 -1.87 -10.90 -14.98
C ALA A 51 -3.05 -10.64 -14.03
N LEU A 52 -2.82 -9.93 -12.91
CA LEU A 52 -3.87 -9.56 -11.97
C LEU A 52 -4.93 -8.66 -12.64
N THR A 53 -4.48 -7.67 -13.39
CA THR A 53 -5.36 -6.71 -14.08
C THR A 53 -6.18 -7.38 -15.19
N ASP A 54 -5.55 -8.21 -16.02
CA ASP A 54 -6.22 -8.97 -17.07
C ASP A 54 -7.33 -9.85 -16.47
N ARG A 55 -7.07 -10.47 -15.30
CA ARG A 55 -8.08 -11.28 -14.62
C ARG A 55 -9.28 -10.45 -14.15
N VAL A 56 -9.06 -9.27 -13.58
CA VAL A 56 -10.14 -8.34 -13.22
C VAL A 56 -11.02 -8.05 -14.44
N PHE A 57 -10.41 -7.72 -15.59
CA PHE A 57 -11.17 -7.45 -16.82
C PHE A 57 -12.03 -8.64 -17.28
N ILE A 58 -11.45 -9.85 -17.28
CA ILE A 58 -12.15 -11.08 -17.67
C ILE A 58 -13.36 -11.33 -16.76
N ASP A 59 -13.17 -11.21 -15.44
CA ASP A 59 -14.24 -11.43 -14.47
C ASP A 59 -15.39 -10.42 -14.68
N TRP A 60 -15.08 -9.14 -14.89
CA TRP A 60 -16.09 -8.11 -15.17
C TRP A 60 -16.88 -8.36 -16.45
N GLU A 61 -16.22 -8.86 -17.50
CA GLU A 61 -16.89 -9.22 -18.75
C GLU A 61 -17.84 -10.40 -18.54
N GLY A 62 -17.43 -11.41 -17.78
CA GLY A 62 -18.26 -12.56 -17.43
C GLY A 62 -19.50 -12.19 -16.60
N LEU A 63 -19.33 -11.30 -15.61
CA LEU A 63 -20.40 -10.89 -14.68
C LEU A 63 -21.41 -9.92 -15.30
N ARG A 64 -21.07 -9.25 -16.39
CA ARG A 64 -21.92 -8.22 -17.03
C ARG A 64 -23.32 -8.72 -17.43
N LYS A 65 -23.46 -10.01 -17.70
CA LYS A 65 -24.72 -10.61 -18.17
C LYS A 65 -25.76 -10.81 -17.07
N ASN A 66 -25.32 -10.93 -15.80
CA ASN A 66 -26.21 -11.18 -14.67
C ASN A 66 -26.38 -9.90 -13.83
N PRO A 67 -27.57 -9.27 -13.84
CA PRO A 67 -27.77 -7.97 -13.19
C PRO A 67 -27.60 -8.01 -11.67
N GLU A 68 -27.95 -9.13 -11.02
CA GLU A 68 -27.79 -9.30 -9.57
C GLU A 68 -26.33 -9.42 -9.17
N GLU A 69 -25.56 -10.26 -9.87
CA GLU A 69 -24.12 -10.45 -9.62
C GLU A 69 -23.33 -9.16 -9.91
N TYR A 70 -23.69 -8.47 -10.99
CA TYR A 70 -23.14 -7.18 -11.32
C TYR A 70 -23.44 -6.12 -10.25
N LYS A 71 -24.64 -6.17 -9.64
CA LYS A 71 -25.00 -5.29 -8.50
C LYS A 71 -24.19 -5.61 -7.25
N ILE A 72 -23.93 -6.88 -6.95
CA ILE A 72 -23.05 -7.29 -5.85
C ILE A 72 -21.66 -6.69 -6.07
N MET A 73 -21.08 -6.92 -7.25
CA MET A 73 -19.73 -6.43 -7.57
C MET A 73 -19.62 -4.89 -7.52
N LYS A 74 -20.66 -4.17 -7.96
CA LYS A 74 -20.71 -2.71 -7.84
C LYS A 74 -20.65 -2.21 -6.40
N THR A 75 -21.19 -2.96 -5.44
CA THR A 75 -21.08 -2.63 -4.01
C THR A 75 -19.62 -2.68 -3.56
N TYR A 76 -18.88 -3.70 -3.98
CA TYR A 76 -17.44 -3.83 -3.69
C TYR A 76 -16.60 -2.73 -4.35
N VAL A 77 -16.93 -2.33 -5.59
CA VAL A 77 -16.29 -1.16 -6.23
C VAL A 77 -16.55 0.13 -5.46
N ALA A 78 -17.77 0.34 -4.97
CA ALA A 78 -18.10 1.52 -4.17
C ALA A 78 -17.30 1.53 -2.86
N ASN A 79 -17.20 0.37 -2.18
CA ASN A 79 -16.40 0.23 -0.97
C ASN A 79 -14.92 0.46 -1.25
N ALA A 80 -14.35 -0.15 -2.29
CA ALA A 80 -12.96 0.05 -2.69
C ALA A 80 -12.66 1.52 -2.96
N ARG A 81 -13.53 2.24 -3.67
CA ARG A 81 -13.38 3.69 -3.91
C ARG A 81 -13.34 4.49 -2.61
N TRP A 82 -14.21 4.15 -1.66
CA TRP A 82 -14.23 4.80 -0.36
C TRP A 82 -12.96 4.51 0.44
N ILE A 83 -12.50 3.26 0.49
CA ILE A 83 -11.26 2.87 1.18
C ILE A 83 -10.08 3.59 0.57
N VAL A 84 -9.93 3.55 -0.76
CA VAL A 84 -8.86 4.22 -1.49
C VAL A 84 -8.87 5.72 -1.23
N PHE A 85 -10.05 6.37 -1.28
CA PHE A 85 -10.17 7.80 -1.02
C PHE A 85 -9.75 8.17 0.41
N MET A 86 -10.27 7.44 1.40
CA MET A 86 -9.96 7.69 2.81
C MET A 86 -8.49 7.44 3.11
N TYR A 87 -7.95 6.31 2.65
CA TYR A 87 -6.54 5.95 2.82
C TYR A 87 -5.60 6.99 2.19
N SER A 88 -5.85 7.35 0.92
CA SER A 88 -5.05 8.36 0.21
C SER A 88 -5.10 9.70 0.92
N THR A 89 -6.28 10.12 1.37
CA THR A 89 -6.46 11.40 2.09
C THR A 89 -5.68 11.39 3.40
N VAL A 90 -5.75 10.32 4.18
CA VAL A 90 -5.01 10.19 5.45
C VAL A 90 -3.50 10.26 5.21
N CYS A 91 -2.97 9.54 4.23
CA CYS A 91 -1.53 9.54 3.92
C CYS A 91 -1.02 10.91 3.46
N LEU A 92 -1.74 11.55 2.52
CA LEU A 92 -1.37 12.88 2.00
C LEU A 92 -1.46 13.97 3.07
N VAL A 93 -2.52 13.96 3.88
CA VAL A 93 -2.64 14.91 5.01
C VAL A 93 -1.54 14.68 6.04
N SER A 94 -1.21 13.42 6.34
CA SER A 94 -0.17 13.09 7.33
C SER A 94 1.21 13.60 6.90
N VAL A 95 1.60 13.43 5.64
CA VAL A 95 2.88 13.94 5.13
C VAL A 95 2.90 15.46 5.04
N THR A 96 1.79 16.08 4.62
CA THR A 96 1.66 17.54 4.61
C THR A 96 1.83 18.09 6.03
N VAL A 97 1.13 17.53 7.03
CA VAL A 97 1.25 17.96 8.44
C VAL A 97 2.69 17.77 8.94
N PHE A 98 3.32 16.63 8.62
CA PHE A 98 4.69 16.35 9.02
C PHE A 98 5.68 17.42 8.52
N VAL A 99 5.59 17.79 7.24
CA VAL A 99 6.46 18.81 6.63
C VAL A 99 6.15 20.22 7.16
N MET A 100 4.87 20.54 7.38
CA MET A 100 4.44 21.87 7.85
C MET A 100 4.97 22.23 9.24
N VAL A 101 5.38 21.25 10.06
CA VAL A 101 6.03 21.50 11.36
C VAL A 101 7.27 22.40 11.24
N SER A 102 8.00 22.31 10.13
CA SER A 102 9.17 23.16 9.86
C SER A 102 8.84 24.66 9.79
N LEU A 103 7.59 25.03 9.52
CA LEU A 103 7.15 26.43 9.50
C LEU A 103 6.83 26.98 10.90
N VAL A 104 6.66 26.12 11.92
CA VAL A 104 6.26 26.52 13.27
C VAL A 104 7.20 27.55 13.88
N PRO A 105 8.54 27.41 13.84
CA PRO A 105 9.45 28.44 14.37
C PRO A 105 9.27 29.80 13.71
N TYR A 106 9.09 29.85 12.39
CA TYR A 106 8.90 31.09 11.62
C TYR A 106 7.58 31.79 11.94
N ILE A 107 6.51 31.01 12.15
CA ILE A 107 5.21 31.54 12.59
C ILE A 107 5.34 32.09 14.01
N LEU A 108 5.96 31.34 14.92
CA LEU A 108 6.14 31.76 16.30
C LEU A 108 7.04 33.01 16.42
N ASP A 109 8.04 33.19 15.56
CA ASP A 109 8.87 34.41 15.54
C ASP A 109 8.07 35.66 15.15
N ARG A 110 6.98 35.51 14.40
CA ARG A 110 6.07 36.62 14.04
C ARG A 110 5.02 36.90 15.13
N VAL A 111 4.44 35.85 15.71
CA VAL A 111 3.28 35.96 16.60
C VAL A 111 3.69 36.08 18.08
N LEU A 112 4.79 35.44 18.47
CA LEU A 112 5.34 35.43 19.83
C LEU A 112 6.88 35.55 19.79
N PRO A 113 7.42 36.74 19.45
CA PRO A 113 8.86 36.93 19.30
C PRO A 113 9.58 36.70 20.63
N LEU A 114 10.74 36.04 20.56
CA LEU A 114 11.68 35.90 21.67
C LEU A 114 12.82 36.92 21.50
N ASN A 115 13.52 37.24 22.59
CA ASN A 115 14.73 38.08 22.53
C ASN A 115 15.86 37.42 21.72
N GLU A 116 15.82 36.10 21.59
CA GLU A 116 16.76 35.30 20.80
C GLU A 116 16.02 34.60 19.65
N SER A 117 16.73 34.30 18.55
CA SER A 117 16.16 33.59 17.41
C SER A 117 15.92 32.12 17.74
N ARG A 118 14.75 31.58 17.39
CA ARG A 118 14.47 30.14 17.52
C ARG A 118 15.38 29.30 16.61
N PRO A 119 15.73 28.06 17.01
CA PRO A 119 16.42 27.13 16.12
C PRO A 119 15.56 26.81 14.90
N ILE A 120 16.22 26.62 13.76
CA ILE A 120 15.56 26.21 12.52
C ILE A 120 15.20 24.73 12.65
N VAL A 121 14.02 24.38 12.17
CA VAL A 121 13.57 22.99 12.05
C VAL A 121 13.43 22.70 10.57
N LEU A 122 14.28 21.84 10.02
CA LEU A 122 14.22 21.48 8.61
C LEU A 122 13.08 20.47 8.36
N PRO A 123 12.51 20.42 7.14
CA PRO A 123 11.57 19.36 6.74
C PRO A 123 12.21 17.99 6.87
N TYR A 124 13.47 17.90 6.43
CA TYR A 124 14.32 16.73 6.47
C TYR A 124 15.71 17.16 6.92
N GLU A 125 16.21 16.49 7.95
CA GLU A 125 17.58 16.67 8.45
C GLU A 125 18.57 16.17 7.39
N ALA A 126 19.09 17.10 6.59
CA ALA A 126 20.03 16.82 5.53
C ALA A 126 20.96 18.02 5.32
N TYR A 127 22.17 17.76 4.83
CA TYR A 127 23.13 18.81 4.50
C TYR A 127 22.91 19.31 3.07
N TYR A 128 22.39 20.53 2.93
CA TYR A 128 21.98 21.10 1.64
C TYR A 128 23.09 21.89 0.90
N PHE A 129 24.32 21.93 1.44
CA PHE A 129 25.46 22.70 0.87
C PHE A 129 25.19 24.21 0.69
N VAL A 130 24.16 24.74 1.34
CA VAL A 130 23.76 26.15 1.33
C VAL A 130 23.44 26.61 2.74
N ASP A 131 23.41 27.93 2.96
CA ASP A 131 22.95 28.50 4.23
C ASP A 131 21.46 28.20 4.44
N GLU A 132 21.17 27.33 5.42
CA GLU A 132 19.82 26.85 5.71
C GLU A 132 18.86 27.96 6.10
N ARG A 133 19.33 28.99 6.81
CA ARG A 133 18.49 30.12 7.25
C ARG A 133 18.12 31.01 6.07
N LYS A 134 19.08 31.31 5.20
CA LYS A 134 18.89 32.16 4.02
C LYS A 134 18.02 31.50 2.96
N TYR A 135 18.18 30.20 2.74
CA TYR A 135 17.50 29.45 1.68
C TYR A 135 16.35 28.56 2.18
N PHE A 136 15.92 28.75 3.43
CA PHE A 136 14.91 27.92 4.08
C PHE A 136 13.66 27.65 3.23
N PHE A 137 13.02 28.68 2.66
CA PHE A 137 11.79 28.49 1.87
C PHE A 137 12.01 27.68 0.59
N TYR A 138 13.20 27.77 -0.01
CA TYR A 138 13.56 26.93 -1.15
C TYR A 138 13.72 25.46 -0.72
N ILE A 139 14.47 25.22 0.36
CA ILE A 139 14.63 23.88 0.96
C ILE A 139 13.26 23.29 1.35
N PHE A 140 12.42 24.09 2.01
CA PHE A 140 11.06 23.73 2.38
C PHE A 140 10.22 23.34 1.17
N SER A 141 10.17 24.19 0.15
CA SER A 141 9.36 23.92 -1.05
C SER A 141 9.83 22.67 -1.79
N GLN A 142 11.14 22.47 -1.92
CA GLN A 142 11.70 21.29 -2.56
C GLN A 142 11.42 20.02 -1.74
N GLY A 143 11.60 20.10 -0.42
CA GLY A 143 11.30 19.01 0.51
C GLY A 143 9.82 18.62 0.46
N PHE A 144 8.92 19.60 0.51
CA PHE A 144 7.48 19.38 0.43
C PHE A 144 7.08 18.67 -0.87
N VAL A 145 7.52 19.17 -2.02
CA VAL A 145 7.21 18.55 -3.32
C VAL A 145 7.81 17.14 -3.42
N ALA A 146 9.03 16.93 -2.95
CA ALA A 146 9.66 15.61 -2.94
C ALA A 146 8.89 14.62 -2.05
N ALA A 147 8.43 15.06 -0.88
CA ALA A 147 7.62 14.28 0.04
C ALA A 147 6.33 13.77 -0.60
N GLU A 148 5.60 14.70 -1.22
CA GLU A 148 4.33 14.42 -1.89
C GLU A 148 4.52 13.42 -3.04
N ILE A 149 5.56 13.59 -3.87
CA ILE A 149 5.85 12.65 -4.97
C ILE A 149 6.10 11.24 -4.44
N VAL A 150 6.90 11.10 -3.37
CA VAL A 150 7.20 9.80 -2.77
C VAL A 150 5.92 9.16 -2.20
N VAL A 151 5.13 9.92 -1.45
CA VAL A 151 3.91 9.40 -0.82
C VAL A 151 2.84 9.06 -1.87
N ILE A 152 2.68 9.84 -2.93
CA ILE A 152 1.77 9.51 -4.04
C ILE A 152 2.15 8.15 -4.67
N GLY A 153 3.45 7.90 -4.86
CA GLY A 153 3.92 6.61 -5.39
C GLY A 153 3.58 5.43 -4.48
N LEU A 154 3.80 5.58 -3.17
CA LEU A 154 3.45 4.56 -2.17
C LEU A 154 1.93 4.33 -2.12
N VAL A 155 1.15 5.40 -2.01
CA VAL A 155 -0.32 5.32 -1.99
C VAL A 155 -0.85 4.65 -3.25
N ALA A 156 -0.29 4.93 -4.43
CA ALA A 156 -0.69 4.27 -5.67
C ALA A 156 -0.44 2.74 -5.63
N TYR A 157 0.68 2.32 -5.06
CA TYR A 157 1.01 0.91 -4.88
C TYR A 157 0.05 0.22 -3.89
N ASP A 158 -0.17 0.81 -2.72
CA ASP A 158 -1.03 0.24 -1.68
C ASP A 158 -2.48 0.15 -2.14
N THR A 159 -2.99 1.21 -2.77
CA THR A 159 -4.38 1.28 -3.24
C THR A 159 -4.64 0.32 -4.40
N MET A 160 -3.64 0.03 -5.23
CA MET A 160 -3.71 -1.03 -6.23
C MET A 160 -3.92 -2.39 -5.57
N PHE A 161 -3.14 -2.72 -4.53
CA PHE A 161 -3.32 -3.95 -3.76
C PHE A 161 -4.72 -4.02 -3.13
N MET A 162 -5.15 -2.96 -2.43
CA MET A 162 -6.49 -2.91 -1.81
C MET A 162 -7.61 -3.12 -2.83
N THR A 163 -7.45 -2.58 -4.04
CA THR A 163 -8.44 -2.76 -5.12
C THR A 163 -8.52 -4.22 -5.58
N PHE A 164 -7.39 -4.94 -5.66
CA PHE A 164 -7.40 -6.36 -6.00
C PHE A 164 -8.02 -7.22 -4.89
N VAL A 165 -7.74 -6.91 -3.62
CA VAL A 165 -8.38 -7.58 -2.47
C VAL A 165 -9.88 -7.39 -2.49
N GLU A 166 -10.36 -6.16 -2.75
CA GLU A 166 -11.78 -5.85 -2.83
C GLU A 166 -12.48 -6.55 -4.00
N HIS A 167 -11.83 -6.61 -5.16
CA HIS A 167 -12.32 -7.38 -6.31
C HIS A 167 -12.49 -8.86 -5.94
N LEU A 168 -11.48 -9.44 -5.29
CA LEU A 168 -11.48 -10.83 -4.88
C LEU A 168 -12.56 -11.13 -3.81
N CYS A 169 -12.74 -10.25 -2.83
CA CYS A 169 -13.86 -10.33 -1.88
C CYS A 169 -15.21 -10.30 -2.61
N GLY A 170 -15.33 -9.46 -3.65
CA GLY A 170 -16.51 -9.41 -4.51
C GLY A 170 -16.76 -10.71 -5.27
N ILE A 171 -15.71 -11.35 -5.80
CA ILE A 171 -15.82 -12.65 -6.49
C ILE A 171 -16.27 -13.74 -5.52
N PHE A 172 -15.72 -13.78 -4.30
CA PHE A 172 -16.17 -14.72 -3.28
C PHE A 172 -17.65 -14.53 -2.91
N SER A 173 -18.10 -13.28 -2.77
CA SER A 173 -19.51 -12.96 -2.51
C SER A 173 -20.44 -13.34 -3.66
N VAL A 174 -20.04 -13.11 -4.91
CA VAL A 174 -20.79 -13.56 -6.09
C VAL A 174 -20.88 -15.08 -6.14
N THR A 175 -19.76 -15.76 -5.86
CA THR A 175 -19.71 -17.23 -5.82
C THR A 175 -20.64 -17.78 -4.75
N GLY A 176 -20.60 -17.22 -3.54
CA GLY A 176 -21.53 -17.58 -2.47
C GLY A 176 -23.00 -17.31 -2.81
N PHE A 177 -23.30 -16.19 -3.46
CA PHE A 177 -24.66 -15.90 -3.94
C PHE A 177 -25.17 -16.96 -4.92
N ARG A 178 -24.30 -17.46 -5.82
CA ARG A 178 -24.67 -18.54 -6.73
C ARG A 178 -24.93 -19.85 -5.99
N PHE A 179 -24.10 -20.23 -5.01
CA PHE A 179 -24.34 -21.41 -4.19
C PHE A 179 -25.69 -21.33 -3.47
N GLU A 180 -25.98 -20.22 -2.79
CA GLU A 180 -27.27 -20.02 -2.11
C GLU A 180 -28.47 -20.16 -3.06
N ARG A 181 -28.36 -19.60 -4.27
CA ARG A 181 -29.43 -19.71 -5.28
C ARG A 181 -29.63 -21.15 -5.74
N LEU A 182 -28.55 -21.92 -5.91
CA LEU A 182 -28.65 -23.34 -6.27
C LEU A 182 -29.33 -24.17 -5.19
N VAL A 183 -29.00 -23.96 -3.93
CA VAL A 183 -29.60 -24.68 -2.80
C VAL A 183 -31.11 -24.37 -2.69
N ARG A 184 -31.49 -23.10 -2.86
CA ARG A 184 -32.91 -22.69 -2.85
C ARG A 184 -33.68 -23.29 -4.03
N GLU A 185 -33.14 -23.21 -5.24
CA GLU A 185 -33.79 -23.76 -6.43
C GLU A 185 -33.92 -25.29 -6.36
N ASP A 186 -32.98 -26.03 -5.75
CA ASP A 186 -33.10 -27.48 -5.55
C ASP A 186 -34.21 -27.84 -4.54
N THR A 187 -34.34 -27.04 -3.48
CA THR A 187 -35.39 -27.21 -2.46
C THR A 187 -36.79 -27.03 -3.06
N ASP A 188 -36.97 -26.01 -3.92
CA ASP A 188 -38.25 -25.74 -4.60
C ASP A 188 -38.55 -26.75 -5.72
N VAL A 189 -37.53 -27.33 -6.37
CA VAL A 189 -37.71 -28.23 -7.52
C VAL A 189 -37.81 -29.71 -7.14
N MET A 190 -37.37 -30.11 -5.93
CA MET A 190 -37.62 -31.44 -5.38
C MET A 190 -39.11 -31.81 -5.32
N GLU A 191 -40.01 -30.82 -5.43
CA GLU A 191 -41.46 -31.00 -5.47
C GLU A 191 -42.04 -31.43 -6.84
N ILE A 192 -41.31 -31.27 -7.98
CA ILE A 192 -41.99 -31.22 -9.30
C ILE A 192 -41.68 -32.30 -10.36
N VAL A 193 -40.45 -32.82 -10.66
CA VAL A 193 -40.22 -34.01 -11.56
C VAL A 193 -38.72 -34.29 -11.82
N ARG A 194 -38.34 -35.57 -12.00
CA ARG A 194 -36.94 -36.07 -11.99
C ARG A 194 -36.45 -36.72 -13.31
N ASN A 195 -35.39 -36.17 -13.88
CA ASN A 195 -34.14 -36.84 -14.34
C ASN A 195 -33.23 -35.87 -15.12
N ASP A 196 -33.80 -35.03 -15.99
CA ASP A 196 -33.04 -34.04 -16.78
C ASP A 196 -32.49 -32.89 -15.91
N LEU A 197 -33.16 -32.65 -14.79
CA LEU A 197 -32.83 -31.62 -13.81
C LEU A 197 -31.53 -31.91 -13.03
N GLY A 198 -31.21 -33.19 -12.80
CA GLY A 198 -29.98 -33.57 -12.10
C GLY A 198 -28.72 -33.26 -12.92
N VAL A 199 -28.79 -33.38 -14.25
CA VAL A 199 -27.67 -33.03 -15.14
C VAL A 199 -27.44 -31.52 -15.15
N VAL A 200 -28.52 -30.73 -15.18
CA VAL A 200 -28.44 -29.25 -15.12
C VAL A 200 -27.92 -28.80 -13.76
N TYR A 201 -28.40 -29.39 -12.67
CA TYR A 201 -27.93 -29.11 -11.31
C TYR A 201 -26.44 -29.40 -11.14
N ASN A 202 -25.99 -30.59 -11.55
CA ASN A 202 -24.57 -30.97 -11.50
C ASN A 202 -23.69 -30.00 -12.30
N LYS A 203 -24.14 -29.57 -13.49
CA LYS A 203 -23.42 -28.56 -14.29
C LYS A 203 -23.31 -27.22 -13.58
N ARG A 204 -24.35 -26.79 -12.86
CA ARG A 204 -24.35 -25.52 -12.14
C ARG A 204 -23.47 -25.57 -10.88
N ILE A 205 -23.49 -26.68 -10.15
CA ILE A 205 -22.54 -26.88 -9.03
C ILE A 205 -21.11 -26.89 -9.54
N ALA A 206 -20.82 -27.67 -10.59
CA ALA A 206 -19.48 -27.72 -11.18
C ALA A 206 -18.98 -26.32 -11.54
N TYR A 207 -19.83 -25.49 -12.15
CA TYR A 207 -19.50 -24.11 -12.45
C TYR A 207 -19.23 -23.25 -11.20
N CYS A 208 -19.99 -23.42 -10.11
CA CYS A 208 -19.73 -22.66 -8.86
C CYS A 208 -18.41 -23.09 -8.20
N VAL A 209 -18.10 -24.39 -8.22
CA VAL A 209 -16.81 -24.92 -7.77
C VAL A 209 -15.67 -24.37 -8.61
N GLU A 210 -15.82 -24.36 -9.94
CA GLU A 210 -14.83 -23.76 -10.86
C GLU A 210 -14.58 -22.28 -10.53
N MET A 211 -15.63 -21.48 -10.30
CA MET A 211 -15.45 -20.08 -9.90
C MET A 211 -14.75 -19.94 -8.55
N HIS A 212 -15.09 -20.78 -7.57
CA HIS A 212 -14.44 -20.75 -6.26
C HIS A 212 -12.96 -21.10 -6.36
N CYS A 213 -12.60 -22.16 -7.09
CA CYS A 213 -11.22 -22.54 -7.37
C CYS A 213 -10.48 -21.40 -8.09
N ALA A 214 -11.10 -20.79 -9.09
CA ALA A 214 -10.48 -19.71 -9.84
C ALA A 214 -10.29 -18.43 -9.00
N ALA A 215 -11.11 -18.22 -7.96
CA ALA A 215 -10.93 -17.15 -6.98
C ALA A 215 -9.75 -17.45 -6.04
N ILE A 216 -9.61 -18.70 -5.58
CA ILE A 216 -8.45 -19.13 -4.78
C ILE A 216 -7.15 -19.00 -5.59
N GLU A 217 -7.16 -19.38 -6.87
CA GLU A 217 -6.01 -19.18 -7.75
C GLU A 217 -5.64 -17.70 -7.87
N PHE A 218 -6.62 -16.81 -8.03
CA PHE A 218 -6.36 -15.36 -8.05
C PHE A 218 -5.77 -14.86 -6.72
N ALA A 219 -6.26 -15.37 -5.58
CA ALA A 219 -5.68 -15.09 -4.26
C ALA A 219 -4.21 -15.51 -4.17
N GLY A 220 -3.87 -16.69 -4.70
CA GLY A 220 -2.49 -17.18 -4.75
C GLY A 220 -1.58 -16.30 -5.60
N HIS A 221 -2.03 -15.86 -6.78
CA HIS A 221 -1.26 -14.94 -7.62
C HIS A 221 -1.04 -13.58 -6.93
N LEU A 222 -2.06 -13.09 -6.20
CA LEU A 222 -1.95 -11.87 -5.42
C LEU A 222 -0.92 -12.04 -4.29
N GLU A 223 -0.96 -13.15 -3.56
CA GLU A 223 0.02 -13.47 -2.52
C GLU A 223 1.45 -13.55 -3.07
N GLU A 224 1.67 -14.27 -4.18
CA GLU A 224 2.99 -14.38 -4.82
C GLU A 224 3.54 -13.03 -5.27
N THR A 225 2.68 -12.13 -5.72
CA THR A 225 3.07 -10.79 -6.21
C THR A 225 3.49 -9.86 -5.06
N PHE A 226 2.76 -9.88 -3.94
CA PHE A 226 2.89 -8.87 -2.89
C PHE A 226 3.61 -9.35 -1.62
N SER A 227 3.66 -10.66 -1.34
CA SER A 227 4.19 -11.21 -0.07
C SER A 227 5.63 -10.82 0.24
N LEU A 228 6.54 -10.91 -0.74
CA LEU A 228 7.94 -10.53 -0.55
C LEU A 228 8.07 -9.03 -0.23
N ASN A 229 7.35 -8.18 -0.96
CA ASN A 229 7.36 -6.74 -0.77
C ASN A 229 6.83 -6.38 0.63
N PHE A 230 5.72 -6.99 1.07
CA PHE A 230 5.21 -6.80 2.43
C PHE A 230 6.17 -7.29 3.52
N GLY A 231 6.88 -8.40 3.29
CA GLY A 231 7.90 -8.87 4.23
C GLY A 231 9.06 -7.87 4.40
N ILE A 232 9.52 -7.28 3.29
CA ILE A 232 10.54 -6.22 3.29
C ILE A 232 10.00 -4.96 3.97
N GLU A 233 8.78 -4.56 3.64
CA GLU A 233 8.12 -3.39 4.20
C GLU A 233 7.94 -3.51 5.71
N LEU A 234 7.46 -4.66 6.21
CA LEU A 234 7.30 -4.91 7.64
C LEU A 234 8.62 -4.79 8.41
N LEU A 235 9.72 -5.30 7.82
CA LEU A 235 11.06 -5.16 8.38
C LEU A 235 11.49 -3.68 8.44
N LEU A 236 11.34 -2.96 7.33
CA LEU A 236 11.71 -1.55 7.23
C LEU A 236 10.90 -0.68 8.19
N VAL A 237 9.58 -0.85 8.22
CA VAL A 237 8.67 -0.12 9.11
C VAL A 237 9.02 -0.41 10.58
N THR A 238 9.37 -1.64 10.94
CA THR A 238 9.81 -1.97 12.30
C THR A 238 11.09 -1.23 12.71
N ILE A 239 12.09 -1.20 11.83
CA ILE A 239 13.35 -0.47 12.06
C ILE A 239 13.07 1.03 12.20
N VAL A 240 12.30 1.60 11.27
CA VAL A 240 11.98 3.03 11.26
C VAL A 240 11.14 3.42 12.47
N MET A 241 10.13 2.64 12.85
CA MET A 241 9.34 2.86 14.06
C MET A 241 10.21 2.81 15.33
N SER A 242 11.17 1.89 15.39
CA SER A 242 12.08 1.80 16.55
C SER A 242 12.94 3.05 16.70
N ILE A 243 13.50 3.54 15.59
CA ILE A 243 14.32 4.75 15.57
C ILE A 243 13.47 5.98 15.91
N THR A 244 12.29 6.12 15.30
CA THR A 244 11.41 7.27 15.53
C THR A 244 10.85 7.29 16.96
N LEU A 245 10.53 6.13 17.54
CA LEU A 245 10.10 6.06 18.94
C LEU A 245 11.23 6.48 19.90
N PHE A 246 12.48 6.07 19.61
CA PHE A 246 13.64 6.57 20.35
C PHE A 246 13.75 8.10 20.23
N GLN A 247 13.56 8.66 19.03
CA GLN A 247 13.54 10.12 18.83
C GLN A 247 12.43 10.79 19.65
N VAL A 248 11.21 10.24 19.71
CA VAL A 248 10.14 10.78 20.57
C VAL A 248 10.59 10.91 22.02
N THR A 249 11.29 9.91 22.56
CA THR A 249 11.76 9.92 23.96
C THR A 249 12.97 10.81 24.22
N SER A 250 13.78 11.07 23.19
CA SER A 250 15.05 11.81 23.30
C SER A 250 14.89 13.31 23.01
N GLN A 251 13.84 13.70 22.28
CA GLN A 251 13.63 15.10 21.88
C GLN A 251 13.15 15.96 23.05
N SER A 252 13.86 17.05 23.32
CA SER A 252 13.48 18.06 24.31
C SER A 252 12.43 19.05 23.79
N ASN A 253 12.33 19.21 22.47
CA ASN A 253 11.34 20.08 21.84
C ASN A 253 10.02 19.33 21.66
N ILE A 254 8.97 19.78 22.35
CA ILE A 254 7.65 19.16 22.32
C ILE A 254 7.03 19.12 20.92
N VAL A 255 7.29 20.13 20.07
CA VAL A 255 6.76 20.19 18.70
C VAL A 255 7.41 19.10 17.84
N GLU A 256 8.72 18.92 18.01
CA GLU A 256 9.51 17.89 17.34
C GLU A 256 9.08 16.49 17.78
N ALA A 257 8.93 16.28 19.09
CA ALA A 257 8.46 15.03 19.66
C ALA A 257 7.05 14.66 19.17
N MET A 258 6.14 15.64 19.11
CA MET A 258 4.79 15.44 18.57
C MET A 258 4.80 15.08 17.08
N ARG A 259 5.69 15.69 16.27
CA ARG A 259 5.86 15.30 14.86
C ARG A 259 6.21 13.82 14.72
N TYR A 260 7.19 13.33 15.48
CA TYR A 260 7.58 11.92 15.43
C TYR A 260 6.50 10.99 15.98
N LEU A 261 5.76 11.41 17.02
CA LEU A 261 4.64 10.64 17.54
C LEU A 261 3.52 10.46 16.50
N ILE A 262 3.16 11.54 15.79
CA ILE A 262 2.18 11.49 14.69
C ILE A 262 2.65 10.52 13.60
N TYR A 263 3.93 10.57 13.25
CA TYR A 263 4.51 9.66 12.26
C TYR A 263 4.40 8.18 12.70
N VAL A 264 4.69 7.87 13.96
CA VAL A 264 4.53 6.50 14.50
C VAL A 264 3.07 6.05 14.43
N ILE A 265 2.12 6.93 14.79
CA ILE A 265 0.68 6.63 14.70
C ILE A 265 0.29 6.36 13.23
N ALA A 266 0.77 7.17 12.29
CA ALA A 266 0.50 6.97 10.87
C ALA A 266 1.01 5.61 10.36
N GLN A 267 2.22 5.20 10.77
CA GLN A 267 2.77 3.88 10.43
C GLN A 267 1.98 2.72 11.04
N LEU A 268 1.45 2.88 12.26
CA LEU A 268 0.58 1.86 12.87
C LEU A 268 -0.76 1.75 12.14
N VAL A 269 -1.36 2.87 11.74
CA VAL A 269 -2.60 2.89 10.94
C VAL A 269 -2.35 2.22 9.59
N HIS A 270 -1.22 2.51 8.96
CA HIS A 270 -0.81 1.88 7.70
C HIS A 270 -0.77 0.35 7.79
N LEU A 271 -0.05 -0.19 8.78
CA LEU A 271 0.01 -1.63 9.03
C LEU A 271 -1.37 -2.23 9.36
N PHE A 272 -2.16 -1.52 10.17
CA PHE A 272 -3.50 -1.96 10.52
C PHE A 272 -4.39 -2.11 9.29
N VAL A 273 -4.34 -1.18 8.33
CA VAL A 273 -5.14 -1.27 7.09
C VAL A 273 -4.77 -2.52 6.29
N PHE A 274 -3.49 -2.85 6.18
CA PHE A 274 -3.09 -4.09 5.50
C PHE A 274 -3.55 -5.36 6.22
N CYS A 275 -3.42 -5.40 7.55
CA CYS A 275 -3.94 -6.52 8.35
C CYS A 275 -5.46 -6.65 8.20
N TRP A 276 -6.16 -5.52 8.16
CA TRP A 276 -7.60 -5.47 7.98
C TRP A 276 -8.03 -6.03 6.62
N GLU A 277 -7.38 -5.61 5.53
CA GLU A 277 -7.66 -6.14 4.19
C GLU A 277 -7.34 -7.64 4.07
N GLY A 278 -6.24 -8.09 4.66
CA GLY A 278 -5.91 -9.52 4.76
C GLY A 278 -6.96 -10.33 5.52
N GLN A 279 -7.42 -9.83 6.66
CA GLN A 279 -8.47 -10.48 7.45
C GLN A 279 -9.80 -10.53 6.67
N ARG A 280 -10.17 -9.45 6.00
CA ARG A 280 -11.38 -9.41 5.17
C ARG A 280 -11.35 -10.45 4.07
N LEU A 281 -10.20 -10.64 3.42
CA LEU A 281 -10.04 -11.65 2.39
C LEU A 281 -10.27 -13.07 2.94
N ILE A 282 -9.68 -13.38 4.10
CA ILE A 282 -9.86 -14.66 4.79
C ILE A 282 -11.34 -14.87 5.14
N ASP A 283 -11.99 -13.86 5.70
CA ASP A 283 -13.38 -13.94 6.11
C ASP A 283 -14.31 -14.22 4.91
N HIS A 284 -14.11 -13.55 3.77
CA HIS A 284 -14.91 -13.78 2.57
C HIS A 284 -14.69 -15.18 1.98
N SER A 285 -13.45 -15.69 2.03
CA SER A 285 -13.14 -17.06 1.59
C SER A 285 -13.85 -18.10 2.46
N LEU A 286 -13.81 -17.93 3.80
CA LEU A 286 -14.43 -18.85 4.75
C LEU A 286 -15.96 -18.82 4.72
N GLN A 287 -16.57 -17.65 4.52
CA GLN A 287 -18.04 -17.49 4.46
C GLN A 287 -18.70 -18.30 3.35
N ILE A 288 -17.95 -18.71 2.32
CA ILE A 288 -18.49 -19.57 1.26
C ILE A 288 -18.94 -20.92 1.81
N ARG A 289 -18.24 -21.47 2.80
CA ARG A 289 -18.62 -22.74 3.43
C ARG A 289 -20.04 -22.71 4.00
N ASP A 290 -20.45 -21.58 4.56
CA ASP A 290 -21.76 -21.44 5.19
C ASP A 290 -22.89 -21.22 4.16
N LYS A 291 -22.53 -21.05 2.88
CA LYS A 291 -23.42 -20.82 1.74
C LYS A 291 -23.55 -22.02 0.80
N MET A 292 -22.70 -23.03 0.97
CA MET A 292 -22.81 -24.36 0.33
C MET A 292 -23.79 -25.22 1.11
#